data_AF-A0A2S7JR68-F1
#
_entry.id   AF-A0A2S7JR68-F1
#
_cell.length_a   1.000
_cell.length_b   1.000
_cell.length_c   1.000
_cell.angle_alpha   90.00
_cell.angle_beta   90.00
_cell.angle_gamma   90.00
#
_symmetry.space_group_name_H-M   'P 1'
#
loop_
_entity.id
_entity.type
_entity.pdbx_description
1 polymer ?
#
loop_
_entity_poly.entity_id
_entity_poly.type
_entity_poly.pdbx_seq_one_letter_code
_entity_poly.pdbx_strand_id
1 'polypeptide(L)' 'MATNPKQAAKKAGDTTQGVEVIAKTDVFYRAGRQWGQTPIVVPLSELTEDQLQELRDEPLLIVRDVEIKPEEAPASS' A
#
# COMPACT_ATOMS: atom_id res chain seq x y z
N MET A 1 -9.11 -20.66 13.50
CA MET A 1 -8.01 -19.69 13.29
C MET A 1 -8.36 -18.90 12.04
N ALA A 2 -8.42 -17.57 12.15
CA ALA A 2 -9.13 -16.70 11.22
C ALA A 2 -8.45 -16.61 9.83
N THR A 3 -9.05 -17.23 8.82
CA THR A 3 -8.77 -16.92 7.40
C THR A 3 -9.71 -15.79 6.99
N ASN A 4 -9.25 -14.54 7.05
CA ASN A 4 -10.05 -13.35 6.76
C ASN A 4 -10.40 -13.30 5.25
N PRO A 5 -11.65 -13.54 4.82
CA PRO A 5 -12.01 -13.62 3.42
C PRO A 5 -12.65 -12.29 3.01
N LYS A 6 -11.84 -11.23 2.78
CA LYS A 6 -12.38 -9.98 2.22
C LYS A 6 -11.31 -9.05 1.67
N GLN A 7 -10.55 -9.45 0.66
CA GLN A 7 -10.10 -8.46 -0.32
C GLN A 7 -11.21 -8.35 -1.36
N ALA A 8 -12.30 -7.70 -0.95
CA ALA A 8 -13.33 -7.28 -1.86
C ALA A 8 -12.67 -6.29 -2.81
N ALA A 9 -12.49 -6.71 -4.07
CA ALA A 9 -12.17 -5.87 -5.20
C ALA A 9 -13.16 -4.70 -5.24
N LYS A 10 -12.83 -3.61 -4.53
CA LYS A 10 -13.50 -2.34 -4.69
C LYS A 10 -12.91 -1.73 -5.95
N LYS A 11 -13.77 -1.58 -6.94
CA LYS A 11 -13.54 -0.91 -8.22
C LYS A 11 -12.46 0.16 -8.10
N ALA A 12 -11.38 -0.04 -8.86
CA ALA A 12 -10.41 0.97 -9.21
C ALA A 12 -11.14 2.12 -9.92
N GLY A 13 -11.69 3.03 -9.14
CA GLY A 13 -12.12 4.34 -9.62
C GLY A 13 -10.88 5.21 -9.64
N ASP A 14 -10.38 5.45 -10.85
CA ASP A 14 -9.61 6.62 -11.29
C ASP A 14 -8.79 7.35 -10.21
N THR A 15 -7.99 6.60 -9.45
CA THR A 15 -7.07 7.19 -8.48
C THR A 15 -5.69 6.99 -9.04
N THR A 16 -5.33 7.91 -9.92
CA THR A 16 -3.98 8.13 -10.42
C THR A 16 -2.98 8.41 -9.29
N GLN A 17 -3.40 8.41 -8.03
CA GLN A 17 -2.60 8.69 -6.85
C GLN A 17 -2.55 7.47 -5.94
N GLY A 18 -1.33 7.09 -5.57
CA GLY A 18 -1.04 6.05 -4.60
C GLY A 18 0.05 6.49 -3.64
N VAL A 19 0.39 5.59 -2.74
CA VAL A 19 1.54 5.72 -1.85
C VAL A 19 2.44 4.52 -2.01
N GLU A 20 3.72 4.79 -2.23
CA GLU A 20 4.79 3.82 -2.10
C GLU A 20 5.17 3.74 -0.62
N VAL A 21 5.13 2.54 -0.07
CA VAL A 21 5.50 2.26 1.32
C VAL A 21 6.66 1.27 1.34
N ILE A 22 7.73 1.63 2.05
CA ILE A 22 8.90 0.79 2.28
C ILE A 22 9.13 0.67 3.79
N ALA A 23 9.27 -0.55 4.30
CA ALA A 23 9.70 -0.75 5.69
C ALA A 23 11.23 -0.69 5.78
N LYS A 24 11.74 -0.05 6.84
CA LYS A 24 13.17 -0.07 7.18
C LYS A 24 13.60 -1.42 7.76
N THR A 25 12.65 -2.25 8.17
CA THR A 25 12.86 -3.61 8.69
C THR A 25 12.50 -4.65 7.64
N ASP A 26 13.00 -5.88 7.84
CA ASP A 26 12.74 -7.01 6.93
C ASP A 26 11.24 -7.31 6.78
N VAL A 27 10.54 -7.28 7.92
CA VAL A 27 9.09 -7.47 8.02
C VAL A 27 8.53 -6.47 9.02
N PHE A 28 7.45 -5.78 8.65
CA PHE A 28 6.70 -4.86 9.50
C PHE A 28 5.21 -4.98 9.21
N TYR A 29 4.36 -4.98 10.24
CA TYR A 29 2.91 -5.06 10.05
C TYR A 29 2.26 -3.74 10.49
N ARG A 30 1.62 -3.04 9.56
CA ARG A 30 0.88 -1.81 9.83
C ARG A 30 -0.25 -1.65 8.85
N ALA A 31 -1.30 -0.93 9.26
CA ALA A 31 -2.47 -0.70 8.44
C ALA A 31 -3.08 -2.01 7.87
N GLY A 32 -3.07 -3.09 8.67
CA GLY A 32 -3.57 -4.40 8.27
C GLY A 32 -2.78 -5.09 7.14
N ARG A 33 -1.62 -4.56 6.75
CA ARG A 33 -0.75 -5.11 5.69
C ARG A 33 0.66 -5.37 6.22
N GLN A 34 1.34 -6.29 5.56
CA GLN A 34 2.76 -6.54 5.76
C GLN A 34 3.57 -5.68 4.80
N TRP A 35 4.56 -4.99 5.35
CA TRP A 35 5.54 -4.19 4.65
C TRP A 35 6.91 -4.82 4.84
N GLY A 36 7.76 -4.70 3.84
CA GLY A 36 9.16 -5.12 3.92
C GLY A 36 10.05 -4.07 3.27
N GLN A 37 11.31 -4.41 3.08
CA GLN A 37 12.27 -3.52 2.42
C GLN A 37 11.97 -3.31 0.94
N THR A 38 11.14 -4.17 0.35
CA THR A 38 10.65 -4.00 -1.03
C THR A 38 9.60 -2.88 -1.07
N PRO A 39 9.75 -1.88 -1.96
CA PRO A 39 8.73 -0.85 -2.15
C PRO A 39 7.43 -1.47 -2.65
N ILE A 40 6.35 -1.17 -1.93
CA ILE A 40 5.01 -1.61 -2.29
C ILE A 40 4.18 -0.35 -2.55
N VAL A 41 3.68 -0.24 -3.78
CA VAL A 41 2.77 0.84 -4.16
C VAL A 41 1.34 0.40 -3.88
N VAL A 42 0.63 1.19 -3.09
CA VAL A 42 -0.78 0.97 -2.77
C VAL A 42 -1.60 2.19 -3.21
N PRO A 43 -2.64 2.01 -4.03
CA PRO A 43 -3.50 3.12 -4.41
C PRO A 43 -4.22 3.70 -3.19
N LEU A 44 -4.40 5.02 -3.16
CA LEU A 44 -5.07 5.69 -2.04
C LEU A 44 -6.52 5.19 -1.86
N SER A 45 -7.17 4.73 -2.94
CA SER A 45 -8.50 4.10 -2.87
C SER A 45 -8.55 2.78 -2.09
N GLU A 46 -7.42 2.09 -1.92
CA GLU A 46 -7.32 0.86 -1.12
C GLU A 46 -6.93 1.11 0.35
N LEU A 47 -6.65 2.36 0.71
CA LEU A 47 -6.33 2.78 2.07
C LEU A 47 -7.45 3.67 2.59
N THR A 48 -7.75 3.58 3.88
CA THR A 48 -8.57 4.61 4.54
C THR A 48 -7.67 5.74 5.02
N GLU A 49 -8.24 6.91 5.31
CA GLU A 49 -7.49 8.06 5.83
C GLU A 49 -6.74 7.71 7.12
N ASP A 50 -7.38 6.99 8.05
CA ASP A 50 -6.72 6.45 9.26
C ASP A 50 -5.50 5.59 8.93
N GLN A 51 -5.65 4.65 8.00
CA GLN A 51 -4.57 3.73 7.61
C GLN A 51 -3.40 4.49 6.95
N LEU A 52 -3.71 5.46 6.09
CA LEU A 52 -2.71 6.33 5.48
C LEU A 52 -1.98 7.15 6.55
N GLN A 53 -2.71 7.66 7.54
CA GLN A 53 -2.13 8.43 8.63
C GLN A 53 -1.24 7.56 9.52
N GLU A 54 -1.67 6.34 9.87
CA GLU A 54 -0.82 5.38 10.60
C GLU A 54 0.49 5.08 9.85
N LEU A 55 0.44 4.94 8.52
CA LEU A 55 1.63 4.69 7.72
C LEU A 55 2.57 5.90 7.72
N ARG A 56 2.03 7.12 7.62
CA ARG A 56 2.81 8.37 7.59
C ARG A 56 3.38 8.74 8.97
N ASP A 57 2.68 8.40 10.04
CA ASP A 57 3.12 8.65 11.42
C ASP A 57 4.20 7.66 11.87
N GLU A 58 4.28 6.49 11.23
CA GLU A 58 5.21 5.43 11.58
C GLU A 58 6.65 5.72 11.10
N PRO A 59 7.62 5.96 12.00
CA PRO A 59 9.00 6.33 11.63
C PRO A 59 9.81 5.19 11.02
N LEU A 60 9.37 3.94 11.22
CA LEU A 60 9.96 2.74 10.64
C LEU A 60 9.50 2.47 9.20
N LEU A 61 8.49 3.22 8.73
CA LEU A 61 8.02 3.18 7.36
C LEU A 61 8.49 4.43 6.62
N ILE A 62 8.76 4.26 5.34
CA ILE A 62 9.03 5.33 4.39
C ILE A 62 7.82 5.36 3.48
N VAL A 63 7.00 6.39 3.63
CA VAL A 63 5.81 6.61 2.80
C VAL A 63 6.11 7.72 1.82
N ARG A 64 5.83 7.48 0.54
CA ARG A 64 6.01 8.45 -0.55
C ARG A 64 4.73 8.50 -1.37
N ASP A 65 4.19 9.69 -1.55
CA ASP A 65 3.10 9.90 -2.49
C ASP A 65 3.62 9.73 -3.93
N VAL A 66 2.98 8.84 -4.69
CA VAL A 66 3.36 8.52 -6.07
C VAL A 66 2.15 8.59 -6.98
N GLU A 67 2.37 9.07 -8.20
CA GLU A 67 1.34 9.02 -9.23
C GLU A 67 1.34 7.62 -9.87
N ILE A 68 0.28 6.86 -9.65
CA ILE A 68 0.03 5.59 -10.33
C ILE A 68 -0.52 5.93 -11.72
N LYS A 69 0.35 5.94 -12.72
CA LYS A 69 -0.13 5.92 -14.10
C LYS A 69 -0.81 4.57 -14.34
N PRO A 70 -2.08 4.54 -14.80
CA PRO A 70 -2.75 3.28 -15.14
C PRO A 70 -2.15 2.56 -16.36
N GLU A 71 -0.94 2.94 -16.80
CA GLU A 71 -0.23 2.30 -17.89
C GLU A 71 0.68 1.19 -17.35
N GLU A 72 0.14 -0.02 -17.44
CA GLU A 72 0.78 -1.33 -17.41
C GLU A 72 1.64 -1.70 -16.19
N ALA A 73 1.13 -2.66 -15.43
CA ALA A 73 1.96 -3.59 -14.67
C ALA A 73 3.16 -4.01 -15.53
N PRO A 74 4.41 -3.94 -15.04
CA PRO A 74 5.49 -4.59 -15.75
C PRO A 74 5.15 -6.08 -15.71
N ALA A 75 4.76 -6.61 -16.87
CA ALA A 75 4.82 -8.02 -17.16
C ALA A 75 6.23 -8.46 -16.75
N SER A 76 6.29 -9.28 -15.69
CA SER A 76 7.49 -10.00 -15.35
C SER A 76 7.89 -10.78 -16.60
N SER A 77 9.08 -10.46 -17.13
CA SER A 77 9.60 -10.93 -18.41
C SER A 77 9.97 -12.42 -18.39
#